data_AF-A0A379SNL4-F1
#
_entry.id   AF-A0A379SNL4-F1
#
_cell.length_a   1.000
_cell.length_b   1.000
_cell.length_c   1.000
_cell.angle_alpha   90.00
_cell.angle_beta   90.00
_cell.angle_gamma   90.00
#
_symmetry.space_group_name_H-M   'P 1'
#
loop_
_entity.id
_entity.type
_entity.pdbx_description
1 polymer ?
#
loop_
_entity_poly.entity_id
_entity_poly.type
_entity_poly.pdbx_seq_one_letter_code
_entity_poly.pdbx_strand_id
1 'polypeptide(L)' 'MSEIKNELEILLEKAATEPAHRPAFFRTLLESTVWVPGSAAEGEAIVEDSALDLQHWEKEDGTTVIPLLYFS' A
#
# COMPACT_ATOMS: atom_id res chain seq x y z
N MET A 1 20.83 7.82 -11.70
CA MET A 1 20.35 8.13 -10.33
C MET A 1 20.27 6.79 -9.63
N SER A 2 21.05 6.55 -8.57
CA SER A 2 20.91 5.30 -7.82
C SER A 2 19.71 5.47 -6.90
N GLU A 3 18.59 4.83 -7.25
CA GLU A 3 17.43 4.70 -6.36
C GLU A 3 17.88 3.93 -5.11
N ILE A 4 17.91 4.62 -3.97
CA ILE A 4 18.13 3.97 -2.68
C ILE A 4 16.82 3.25 -2.34
N LYS A 5 16.74 1.97 -2.68
CA LYS A 5 15.56 1.15 -2.39
C LYS A 5 15.47 0.89 -0.89
N ASN A 6 14.31 1.17 -0.30
CA ASN A 6 14.00 0.80 1.07
C ASN A 6 13.89 -0.74 1.21
N GLU A 7 14.07 -1.26 2.42
CA GLU A 7 13.91 -2.67 2.76
C GLU A 7 12.57 -3.26 2.25
N LEU A 8 11.47 -2.51 2.35
CA LEU A 8 10.16 -2.97 1.86
C LEU A 8 10.17 -3.25 0.35
N GLU A 9 10.80 -2.39 -0.45
CA GLU A 9 10.90 -2.55 -1.90
C GLU A 9 11.79 -3.74 -2.28
N ILE A 10 12.91 -3.89 -1.57
CA ILE A 10 13.81 -5.04 -1.76
C ILE A 10 13.07 -6.34 -1.45
N LEU A 11 12.25 -6.36 -0.39
CA LEU A 11 11.46 -7.53 -0.02
C LEU A 11 10.30 -7.78 -0.99
N LEU A 12 9.68 -6.74 -1.56
CA LEU A 12 8.64 -6.87 -2.58
C LEU A 12 9.19 -7.56 -3.84
N GLU A 13 10.34 -7.10 -4.35
CA GLU A 13 10.98 -7.69 -5.52
C GLU A 13 11.34 -9.16 -5.31
N LYS A 14 11.89 -9.49 -4.15
CA LYS A 14 12.20 -10.88 -3.78
C LYS A 14 10.93 -11.71 -3.61
N ALA A 15 9.89 -11.20 -2.97
CA ALA A 15 8.65 -11.93 -2.76
C ALA A 15 7.89 -12.26 -4.06
N ALA A 16 8.07 -11.43 -5.11
CA ALA A 16 7.47 -11.64 -6.42
C ALA A 16 8.06 -12.86 -7.15
N THR A 17 9.36 -13.10 -7.01
CA THR A 17 10.07 -14.20 -7.69
C THR A 17 10.33 -15.41 -6.80
N GLU A 18 10.51 -15.18 -5.50
CA GLU A 18 10.91 -16.17 -4.50
C GLU A 18 9.84 -16.29 -3.39
N PRO A 19 9.00 -17.34 -3.41
CA PRO A 19 7.91 -17.50 -2.44
C PRO A 19 8.35 -17.51 -0.97
N ALA A 20 9.60 -17.92 -0.70
CA ALA A 20 10.17 -17.94 0.64
C ALA A 20 10.32 -16.53 1.26
N HIS A 21 10.37 -15.47 0.45
CA HIS A 21 10.49 -14.09 0.92
C HIS A 21 9.15 -13.42 1.21
N ARG A 22 8.03 -14.01 0.77
CA ARG A 22 6.68 -13.47 1.00
C ARG A 22 6.36 -13.22 2.47
N PRO A 23 6.67 -14.13 3.43
CA PRO A 23 6.39 -13.88 4.84
C PRO A 23 7.12 -12.66 5.41
N ALA A 24 8.36 -12.42 4.97
CA ALA A 24 9.14 -11.25 5.39
C ALA A 24 8.61 -9.95 4.78
N PHE A 25 8.24 -9.99 3.50
CA PHE A 25 7.57 -8.87 2.83
C PHE A 25 6.27 -8.49 3.54
N PHE A 26 5.37 -9.45 3.81
CA PHE A 26 4.08 -9.15 4.46
C PHE A 26 4.25 -8.60 5.88
N ARG A 27 5.21 -9.09 6.67
CA ARG A 27 5.50 -8.51 7.99
C ARG A 27 5.94 -7.06 7.89
N THR A 28 6.90 -6.79 7.02
CA THR A 28 7.43 -5.44 6.82
C THR A 28 6.35 -4.49 6.31
N LEU A 29 5.49 -4.95 5.40
CA LEU A 29 4.35 -4.18 4.90
C LEU A 29 3.37 -3.81 6.02
N LEU A 30 3.07 -4.76 6.92
CA LEU A 30 2.16 -4.52 8.06
C LEU A 30 2.74 -3.56 9.10
N GLU A 31 4.07 -3.54 9.25
CA GLU A 31 4.79 -2.63 10.15
C GLU A 31 5.09 -1.27 9.49
N SER A 32 4.92 -1.16 8.17
CA SER A 32 5.22 0.06 7.42
C SER A 32 4.05 1.03 7.47
N THR A 33 4.38 2.31 7.69
CA THR A 33 3.43 3.40 7.47
C THR A 33 3.27 3.64 5.98
N VAL A 34 2.07 3.36 5.45
CA VAL A 34 1.73 3.57 4.04
C VAL A 34 0.72 4.70 3.88
N TRP A 35 0.77 5.39 2.74
CA TRP A 35 -0.25 6.38 2.38
C TRP A 35 -1.27 5.77 1.43
N VAL A 36 -2.54 5.88 1.79
CA VAL A 36 -3.66 5.44 0.93
C VAL A 36 -4.41 6.69 0.47
N PRO A 37 -4.55 6.91 -0.85
CA PRO A 37 -5.35 8.01 -1.36
C PRO A 37 -6.83 7.77 -1.03
N GLY A 38 -7.47 8.79 -0.50
CA GLY A 38 -8.87 8.76 -0.11
C GLY A 38 -9.36 10.16 0.23
N SER A 39 -10.65 10.27 0.51
CA SER A 39 -11.32 11.50 0.91
C SER A 39 -12.21 11.25 2.13
N ALA A 40 -12.53 12.31 2.86
CA ALA A 40 -13.56 12.21 3.89
C ALA A 40 -14.89 11.80 3.24
N ALA A 41 -15.58 10.85 3.86
CA ALA A 41 -16.98 10.64 3.53
C ALA A 41 -17.74 11.95 3.78
N GLU A 42 -18.56 12.38 2.82
CA GLU A 42 -19.51 13.50 2.98
C GLU A 42 -18.90 14.91 3.12
N GLY A 43 -17.62 15.10 2.77
CA GLY A 43 -17.00 16.43 2.71
C GLY A 43 -16.66 17.04 4.07
N GLU A 44 -16.63 16.21 5.12
CA GLU A 44 -16.22 16.59 6.46
C GLU A 44 -14.70 16.70 6.61
N ALA A 45 -14.23 17.32 7.70
CA ALA A 45 -12.81 17.31 8.03
C ALA A 45 -12.38 15.90 8.47
N ILE A 46 -11.24 15.42 7.97
CA ILE A 46 -10.68 14.13 8.39
C ILE A 46 -10.15 14.26 9.82
N VAL A 47 -10.75 13.51 10.74
CA VAL A 47 -10.28 13.31 12.12
C VAL A 47 -10.00 11.82 12.36
N GLU A 48 -9.36 11.47 13.48
CA GLU A 48 -8.89 10.09 13.75
C GLU A 48 -9.95 8.99 13.61
N ASP A 49 -11.22 9.30 13.87
CA ASP A 49 -12.35 8.35 13.82
C ASP A 49 -13.28 8.56 12.61
N SER A 50 -12.88 9.39 11.65
CA SER A 50 -13.70 9.66 10.46
C SER A 50 -13.81 8.43 9.56
N ALA A 51 -15.01 8.18 9.04
CA ALA A 51 -15.18 7.28 7.91
C ALA A 51 -14.50 7.88 6.68
N LEU A 52 -13.61 7.10 6.05
CA LEU A 52 -12.88 7.50 4.85
C LEU A 52 -13.42 6.76 3.64
N ASP A 53 -13.65 7.50 2.55
CA ASP A 53 -13.86 6.92 1.24
C ASP A 53 -12.50 6.73 0.56
N LEU A 54 -11.99 5.50 0.63
CA LEU A 54 -10.71 5.14 0.02
C LEU A 54 -10.86 5.02 -1.49
N GLN A 55 -9.81 5.35 -2.23
CA GLN A 55 -9.82 5.11 -3.66
C GLN A 55 -9.72 3.60 -3.93
N HIS A 56 -10.65 3.09 -4.75
CA HIS A 56 -10.68 1.69 -5.17
C HIS A 56 -10.51 1.63 -6.69
N TRP A 57 -9.60 0.78 -7.17
CA TRP A 57 -9.47 0.51 -8.60
C TRP A 57 -9.98 -0.88 -8.91
N GLU A 58 -10.78 -1.01 -9.96
CA GLU A 58 -11.21 -2.30 -10.48
C GLU A 58 -10.27 -2.71 -11.61
N LYS A 59 -9.69 -3.91 -11.50
CA LYS A 59 -8.94 -4.52 -12.59
C LYS A 59 -9.89 -5.07 -13.65
N GLU A 60 -9.38 -5.30 -14.86
CA GLU A 60 -10.15 -5.88 -15.97
C GLU A 60 -10.74 -7.26 -15.66
N ASP A 61 -10.19 -7.98 -14.68
CA ASP A 61 -10.69 -9.27 -14.19
C ASP A 61 -11.78 -9.15 -13.10
N GLY A 62 -12.21 -7.92 -12.77
CA GLY A 62 -13.19 -7.64 -11.73
C GLY A 62 -12.61 -7.61 -10.31
N THR A 63 -11.30 -7.79 -10.14
CA THR A 63 -10.66 -7.72 -8.82
C THR A 63 -10.49 -6.26 -8.40
N THR A 64 -11.05 -5.90 -7.26
CA THR A 64 -10.81 -4.59 -6.63
C THR A 64 -9.46 -4.55 -5.94
N VAL A 65 -8.70 -3.48 -6.14
CA VAL A 65 -7.44 -3.21 -5.44
C VAL A 65 -7.43 -1.80 -4.84
N ILE A 66 -6.75 -1.66 -3.71
CA ILE A 66 -6.46 -0.37 -3.09
C ILE A 66 -5.08 0.08 -3.58
N PRO A 67 -4.95 1.24 -4.25
CA PRO A 67 -3.65 1.83 -4.53
C PRO A 67 -3.03 2.29 -3.21
N LEU A 68 -1.76 1.98 -3.00
CA LEU A 68 -0.97 2.49 -1.90
C LEU A 68 0.26 3.20 -2.44
N LEU A 69 0.56 4.36 -1.87
CA LEU A 69 1.71 5.18 -2.23
C LEU A 69 2.78 5.06 -1.16
N TYR A 70 4.01 4.82 -1.59
CA TYR A 70 5.20 4.84 -0.74
C TYR A 70 5.97 6.14 -1.01
N PHE A 71 6.55 6.74 0.03
CA PHE A 71 7.46 7.89 -0.09
C PHE A 71 8.89 7.40 0.17
N SER A 72 9.78 7.58 -0.80
CA SER A 72 11.22 7.27 -0.70
C SER A 72 11.96 8.24 0.20
#